data_AF-A0A7K2EEJ3-F1
#
_entry.id   AF-A0A7K2EEJ3-F1
#
_cell.length_a   1.000
_cell.length_b   1.000
_cell.length_c   1.000
_cell.angle_alpha   90.00
_cell.angle_beta   90.00
_cell.angle_gamma   90.00
#
_symmetry.space_group_name_H-M   'P 1'
#
loop_
_entity.id
_entity.type
_entity.pdbx_description
1 polymer ?
#
loop_
_entity_poly.entity_id
_entity_poly.type
_entity_poly.pdbx_seq_one_letter_code
_entity_poly.pdbx_strand_id
1 'polypeptide(L)'
;MGAARLRGPAAALGVDPPARHAADAELRVRLPEGRLRDRRGPARDAAQAVWTAPGVRGRAGARRRRGPRGDGSRIVSAPDRGPGEILVVSRREVEELLTPAATLQRVLETFAWVGEGLVDQTNPVNLWVHDRTAAGPEPPFGYGVVQAFPALIRPLERAALKWLSSWSKNPRRGLPGISALDLVTDADTGMPLALVDGTSVTNMRTGGHAAVGAKFLARPDSGHLAIIGCGNEGRTHLWLLAELFDLAHVTAFDIDEAAAARFANEATEKLGVEAGIAASVEEAIAGADIVCVVTTALRPVLMEPWVSPGTHVCAATGFRDVDPACARAFDKWVVGWYGRDLEWITGDEVGRIGGLQEGQLTRDDIHADIASEILQGKRHGREHPEERTIMTHMGMPALDAACAALVYDLALEAGAGTWIEVF
;
A
#
# COMPACT_ATOMS: atom_id res chain seq x y z
N MET A 1 12.24 55.00 38.90
CA MET A 1 10.98 55.24 38.18
C MET A 1 10.69 53.97 37.41
N GLY A 2 9.65 53.17 37.61
CA GLY A 2 8.30 53.39 38.12
C GLY A 2 7.41 52.50 37.24
N ALA A 3 6.72 51.54 37.85
CA ALA A 3 6.11 50.38 37.22
C ALA A 3 4.83 50.68 36.40
N ALA A 4 4.49 49.78 35.47
CA ALA A 4 3.10 49.37 35.26
C ALA A 4 3.03 47.94 34.70
N ARG A 5 2.52 47.04 35.53
CA ARG A 5 2.07 45.68 35.21
C ARG A 5 0.64 45.76 34.65
N LEU A 6 0.29 44.91 33.69
CA LEU A 6 -1.07 44.40 33.57
C LEU A 6 -1.05 42.87 33.41
N ARG A 7 -1.81 42.22 34.29
CA ARG A 7 -2.04 40.78 34.44
C ARG A 7 -3.30 40.38 33.68
N GLY A 8 -3.28 39.21 33.01
CA GLY A 8 -4.36 38.21 32.86
C GLY A 8 -5.72 38.61 32.28
N PRO A 9 -6.54 37.65 31.81
CA PRO A 9 -6.73 36.36 32.47
C PRO A 9 -6.51 35.11 31.60
N ALA A 10 -6.12 34.04 32.29
CA ALA A 10 -6.22 32.67 31.86
C ALA A 10 -7.63 32.13 32.15
N ALA A 11 -8.22 31.42 31.18
CA ALA A 11 -9.26 30.39 31.33
C ALA A 11 -9.37 29.69 29.95
N ALA A 12 -8.86 28.47 29.79
CA ALA A 12 -9.55 27.20 30.04
C ALA A 12 -10.11 26.58 28.75
N LEU A 13 -9.25 25.84 28.03
CA LEU A 13 -9.64 24.67 27.25
C LEU A 13 -8.53 23.63 27.43
N GLY A 14 -8.65 22.85 28.50
CA GLY A 14 -7.89 21.62 28.66
C GLY A 14 -8.39 20.63 27.61
N VAL A 15 -7.55 20.35 26.63
CA VAL A 15 -7.67 19.13 25.83
C VAL A 15 -6.54 18.26 26.32
N ASP A 16 -6.87 17.27 27.15
CA ASP A 16 -5.92 16.24 27.55
C ASP A 16 -5.35 15.58 26.28
N PRO A 17 -4.04 15.27 26.24
CA PRO A 17 -3.48 14.48 25.15
C PRO A 17 -4.20 13.12 25.09
N PRO A 18 -4.49 12.59 23.89
CA PRO A 18 -5.19 11.32 23.79
C PRO A 18 -4.38 10.25 24.52
N ALA A 19 -5.04 9.61 25.48
CA ALA A 19 -4.48 8.52 26.25
C ALA A 19 -3.96 7.44 25.28
N ARG A 20 -2.71 7.00 25.48
CA ARG A 20 -2.15 5.82 24.82
C ARG A 20 -3.10 4.64 25.06
N HIS A 21 -3.81 4.24 24.02
CA HIS A 21 -4.37 2.91 23.93
C HIS A 21 -3.45 2.12 23.02
N ALA A 22 -2.51 1.40 23.64
CA ALA A 22 -2.03 0.15 23.08
C ALA A 22 -3.25 -0.77 23.05
N ALA A 23 -4.02 -0.70 21.97
CA ALA A 23 -5.07 -1.66 21.70
C ALA A 23 -4.42 -2.74 20.84
N ASP A 24 -4.51 -4.00 21.29
CA ASP A 24 -4.37 -5.17 20.43
C ASP A 24 -5.39 -5.02 19.28
N ALA A 25 -5.00 -4.35 18.21
CA ALA A 25 -5.75 -4.31 16.96
C ALA A 25 -5.55 -5.67 16.29
N GLU A 26 -6.32 -6.67 16.72
CA GLU A 26 -6.48 -7.86 15.90
C GLU A 26 -7.04 -7.42 14.54
N LEU A 27 -6.19 -7.36 13.51
CA LEU A 27 -6.62 -7.30 12.12
C LEU A 27 -7.45 -8.56 11.85
N ARG A 28 -8.77 -8.41 11.93
CA ARG A 28 -9.72 -9.49 11.67
C ARG A 28 -10.25 -9.33 10.26
N VAL A 29 -9.91 -10.27 9.39
CA VAL A 29 -10.67 -10.46 8.14
C VAL A 29 -12.04 -11.01 8.54
N ARG A 30 -13.11 -10.24 8.34
CA ARG A 30 -14.47 -10.76 8.42
C ARG A 30 -14.93 -11.10 7.01
N LEU A 31 -15.05 -12.40 6.75
CA LEU A 31 -15.63 -12.89 5.50
C LEU A 31 -17.15 -12.60 5.48
N PRO A 32 -17.74 -12.20 4.35
CA PRO A 32 -19.19 -12.07 4.22
C PRO A 32 -19.87 -13.42 4.50
N GLU A 33 -20.88 -13.45 5.37
CA GLU A 33 -21.78 -14.60 5.47
C GLU A 33 -22.60 -14.68 4.18
N GLY A 34 -22.18 -15.55 3.26
CA GLY A 34 -22.79 -15.67 1.94
C GLY A 34 -24.28 -16.05 2.00
N ARG A 35 -25.10 -15.23 1.34
CA ARG A 35 -26.28 -15.73 0.61
C ARG A 35 -26.05 -15.56 -0.89
N LEU A 36 -25.05 -16.26 -1.41
CA LEU A 36 -25.02 -16.55 -2.84
C LEU A 36 -26.04 -17.65 -3.08
N ARG A 37 -27.21 -17.27 -3.62
CA ARG A 37 -28.15 -18.22 -4.22
C ARG A 37 -27.52 -18.72 -5.52
N ASP A 38 -26.90 -19.90 -5.49
CA ASP A 38 -26.74 -20.69 -6.70
C ASP A 38 -27.35 -22.09 -6.53
N ARG A 39 -28.02 -22.53 -7.59
CA ARG A 39 -28.77 -23.78 -7.68
C ARG A 39 -27.78 -24.92 -7.91
N ARG A 40 -27.82 -25.89 -6.97
CA ARG A 40 -27.33 -27.29 -7.05
C ARG A 40 -25.86 -27.51 -6.65
N GLY A 41 -25.69 -28.00 -5.42
CA GLY A 41 -24.48 -28.66 -4.90
C GLY A 41 -24.50 -28.64 -3.36
N PRO A 42 -24.07 -29.70 -2.64
CA PRO A 42 -24.23 -29.75 -1.20
C PRO A 42 -23.29 -28.75 -0.50
N ALA A 43 -23.88 -27.96 0.40
CA ALA A 43 -23.19 -26.97 1.22
C ALA A 43 -22.08 -27.62 2.05
N ARG A 44 -20.88 -27.03 2.01
CA ARG A 44 -19.84 -27.24 3.01
C ARG A 44 -19.90 -26.07 3.97
N ASP A 45 -20.09 -26.35 5.26
CA ASP A 45 -20.06 -25.36 6.33
C ASP A 45 -18.72 -24.62 6.31
N ALA A 46 -18.74 -23.34 5.96
CA ALA A 46 -17.59 -22.44 6.10
C ALA A 46 -17.47 -22.06 7.58
N ALA A 47 -16.49 -22.65 8.27
CA ALA A 47 -16.14 -22.26 9.63
C ALA A 47 -15.55 -20.83 9.62
N GLN A 48 -16.06 -19.97 10.50
CA GLN A 48 -15.51 -18.63 10.76
C GLN A 48 -14.04 -18.76 11.22
N ALA A 49 -13.09 -18.42 10.35
CA ALA A 49 -11.68 -18.37 10.71
C ALA A 49 -11.35 -16.97 11.27
N VAL A 50 -11.18 -16.89 12.59
CA VAL A 50 -10.52 -15.74 13.23
C VAL A 50 -9.02 -15.93 13.02
N TRP A 51 -8.42 -15.16 12.11
CA TRP A 51 -7.00 -15.22 11.82
C TRP A 51 -6.22 -14.39 12.85
N THR A 52 -5.68 -15.07 13.88
CA THR A 52 -4.68 -14.52 14.79
C THR A 52 -3.31 -15.12 14.44
N ALA A 53 -2.27 -14.29 14.32
CA ALA A 53 -0.91 -14.78 14.18
C ALA A 53 -0.52 -15.66 15.40
N PRO A 54 0.24 -16.75 15.23
CA PRO A 54 0.69 -17.57 16.35
C PRO A 54 1.83 -16.85 17.08
N GLY A 55 1.56 -16.24 18.25
CA GLY A 55 2.67 -15.63 19.00
C GLY A 55 2.40 -14.69 20.17
N VAL A 56 1.26 -14.69 20.86
CA VAL A 56 1.14 -13.94 22.14
C VAL A 56 0.33 -14.74 23.16
N ARG A 57 1.00 -15.30 24.18
CA ARG A 57 0.32 -15.89 25.35
C ARG A 57 0.00 -14.79 26.36
N GLY A 58 -1.24 -14.27 26.32
CA GLY A 58 -1.81 -13.40 27.35
C GLY A 58 -2.85 -14.14 28.21
N ARG A 59 -2.73 -14.03 29.55
CA ARG A 59 -3.50 -14.77 30.56
C ARG A 59 -5.02 -14.54 30.48
N ALA A 60 -5.78 -15.63 30.61
CA ALA A 60 -7.23 -15.62 30.72
C ALA A 60 -7.71 -15.00 32.06
N GLY A 61 -8.67 -14.07 31.98
CA GLY A 61 -9.43 -13.63 33.14
C GLY A 61 -10.06 -12.25 33.04
N ALA A 62 -11.08 -12.05 32.18
CA ALA A 62 -11.99 -10.91 32.35
C ALA A 62 -13.37 -11.18 31.74
N ARG A 63 -14.41 -10.85 32.52
CA ARG A 63 -15.83 -11.08 32.25
C ARG A 63 -16.28 -10.42 30.94
N ARG A 64 -17.01 -11.17 30.11
CA ARG A 64 -17.70 -10.68 28.91
C ARG A 64 -18.73 -9.60 29.30
N ARG A 65 -18.43 -8.33 29.01
CA ARG A 65 -19.45 -7.29 28.79
C ARG A 65 -19.73 -7.22 27.29
N ARG A 66 -20.99 -7.40 26.90
CA ARG A 66 -21.45 -7.24 25.51
C ARG A 66 -21.40 -5.74 25.16
N GLY A 67 -20.40 -5.33 24.40
CA GLY A 67 -20.38 -4.05 23.67
C GLY A 67 -21.16 -4.16 22.34
N PRO A 68 -21.50 -3.02 21.70
CA PRO A 68 -22.35 -2.99 20.52
C PRO A 68 -21.67 -3.65 19.31
N ARG A 69 -22.46 -4.39 18.54
CA ARG A 69 -22.02 -5.12 17.34
C ARG A 69 -21.77 -4.11 16.21
N GLY A 70 -20.49 -3.86 15.89
CA GLY A 70 -20.08 -3.19 14.64
C GLY A 70 -20.09 -4.18 13.47
N ASP A 71 -20.88 -3.86 12.45
CA ASP A 71 -20.99 -4.50 11.14
C ASP A 71 -20.00 -3.79 10.19
N GLY A 72 -19.02 -4.53 9.66
CA GLY A 72 -17.88 -3.97 8.92
C GLY A 72 -17.83 -4.38 7.45
N SER A 73 -18.95 -4.84 6.86
CA SER A 73 -19.01 -5.23 5.45
C SER A 73 -20.25 -4.64 4.76
N ARG A 74 -20.73 -3.50 5.23
CA ARG A 74 -21.99 -2.94 4.76
C ARG A 74 -21.72 -2.09 3.52
N ILE A 75 -22.23 -2.55 2.37
CA ILE A 75 -22.32 -1.74 1.16
C ILE A 75 -23.15 -0.50 1.52
N VAL A 76 -22.53 0.69 1.42
CA VAL A 76 -23.22 1.95 1.66
C VAL A 76 -24.00 2.30 0.40
N SER A 77 -25.33 2.34 0.50
CA SER A 77 -26.17 2.79 -0.59
C SER A 77 -26.07 4.32 -0.71
N ALA A 78 -25.83 4.81 -1.92
CA ALA A 78 -25.94 6.24 -2.22
C ALA A 78 -27.33 6.78 -1.83
N PRO A 79 -27.45 8.06 -1.46
CA PRO A 79 -28.76 8.70 -1.33
C PRO A 79 -29.55 8.60 -2.63
N ASP A 80 -30.88 8.61 -2.54
CA ASP A 80 -31.79 8.60 -3.69
C ASP A 80 -31.53 9.86 -4.55
N ARG A 81 -30.79 9.68 -5.64
CA ARG A 81 -30.26 10.73 -6.51
C ARG A 81 -30.58 10.43 -7.97
N GLY A 82 -30.66 11.47 -8.79
CA GLY A 82 -31.06 11.33 -10.18
C GLY A 82 -30.10 10.42 -10.95
N PRO A 83 -30.60 9.63 -11.91
CA PRO A 83 -29.71 8.90 -12.82
C PRO A 83 -28.87 9.94 -13.59
N GLY A 84 -27.55 9.92 -13.39
CA GLY A 84 -26.64 10.84 -14.07
C GLY A 84 -25.68 11.63 -13.20
N GLU A 85 -25.76 11.54 -11.86
CA GLU A 85 -24.80 12.19 -10.96
C GLU A 85 -23.65 11.26 -10.54
N ILE A 86 -22.44 11.80 -10.43
CA ILE A 86 -21.28 11.12 -9.82
C ILE A 86 -20.70 11.94 -8.67
N LEU A 87 -20.10 11.26 -7.68
CA LEU A 87 -19.41 11.92 -6.59
C LEU A 87 -17.95 12.19 -6.97
N VAL A 88 -17.50 13.44 -6.90
CA VAL A 88 -16.09 13.80 -7.03
C VAL A 88 -15.47 13.95 -5.65
N VAL A 89 -14.44 13.15 -5.36
CA VAL A 89 -13.71 13.17 -4.08
C VAL A 89 -12.31 13.71 -4.32
N SER A 90 -12.04 14.90 -3.79
CA SER A 90 -10.78 15.63 -3.98
C SER A 90 -9.63 15.03 -3.19
N ARG A 91 -8.38 15.38 -3.55
CA ARG A 91 -7.17 14.99 -2.82
C ARG A 91 -7.30 15.14 -1.30
N ARG A 92 -7.71 16.33 -0.86
CA ARG A 92 -7.80 16.68 0.56
C ARG A 92 -8.77 15.75 1.27
N GLU A 93 -9.92 15.49 0.66
CA GLU A 93 -10.93 14.58 1.22
C GLU A 93 -10.43 13.14 1.24
N VAL A 94 -9.73 12.67 0.20
CA VAL A 94 -9.09 11.34 0.21
C VAL A 94 -8.09 11.24 1.36
N GLU A 95 -7.22 12.24 1.54
CA GLU A 95 -6.20 12.26 2.60
C GLU A 95 -6.80 12.35 4.01
N GLU A 96 -7.99 12.94 4.16
CA GLU A 96 -8.73 13.00 5.43
C GLU A 96 -9.48 11.68 5.72
N LEU A 97 -10.05 11.04 4.70
CA LEU A 97 -10.89 9.84 4.84
C LEU A 97 -10.06 8.54 4.88
N LEU A 98 -9.06 8.41 4.00
CA LEU A 98 -8.30 7.18 3.81
C LEU A 98 -7.14 7.09 4.81
N THR A 99 -7.45 6.67 6.04
CA THR A 99 -6.47 6.52 7.12
C THR A 99 -5.55 5.31 6.92
N PRO A 100 -4.36 5.29 7.56
CA PRO A 100 -3.46 4.12 7.60
C PRO A 100 -4.15 2.82 8.00
N ALA A 101 -4.86 2.81 9.13
CA ALA A 101 -5.58 1.64 9.63
C ALA A 101 -6.66 1.14 8.66
N ALA A 102 -7.49 2.04 8.12
CA ALA A 102 -8.55 1.67 7.17
C ALA A 102 -7.96 1.13 5.86
N THR A 103 -6.88 1.74 5.37
CA THR A 103 -6.14 1.26 4.19
C THR A 103 -5.61 -0.14 4.42
N LEU A 104 -4.92 -0.37 5.54
CA LEU A 104 -4.30 -1.65 5.84
C LEU A 104 -5.33 -2.78 5.94
N GLN A 105 -6.47 -2.51 6.58
CA GLN A 105 -7.58 -3.45 6.62
C GLN A 105 -8.09 -3.78 5.21
N ARG A 106 -8.38 -2.77 4.39
CA ARG A 106 -8.89 -2.97 3.03
C ARG A 106 -7.90 -3.69 2.13
N VAL A 107 -6.60 -3.39 2.26
CA VAL A 107 -5.55 -4.08 1.52
C VAL A 107 -5.49 -5.56 1.91
N LEU A 108 -5.55 -5.89 3.21
CA LEU A 108 -5.57 -7.28 3.67
C LEU A 108 -6.80 -8.04 3.17
N GLU A 109 -7.99 -7.44 3.25
CA GLU A 109 -9.24 -7.99 2.70
C GLU A 109 -9.11 -8.26 1.19
N THR A 110 -8.54 -7.30 0.47
CA THR A 110 -8.35 -7.41 -0.99
C THR A 110 -7.41 -8.55 -1.35
N PHE A 111 -6.31 -8.72 -0.62
CA PHE A 111 -5.42 -9.86 -0.81
C PHE A 111 -6.13 -11.20 -0.57
N ALA A 112 -6.97 -11.29 0.47
CA ALA A 112 -7.77 -12.48 0.72
C ALA A 112 -8.73 -12.76 -0.45
N TRP A 113 -9.46 -11.74 -0.93
CA TRP A 113 -10.39 -11.88 -2.06
C TRP A 113 -9.69 -12.27 -3.36
N VAL A 114 -8.49 -11.75 -3.62
CA VAL A 114 -7.67 -12.18 -4.77
C VAL A 114 -7.30 -13.66 -4.64
N GLY A 115 -6.85 -14.10 -3.46
CA GLY A 115 -6.51 -15.50 -3.21
C GLY A 115 -7.70 -16.47 -3.28
N GLU A 116 -8.90 -15.99 -2.97
CA GLU A 116 -10.17 -16.72 -3.06
C GLU A 116 -10.77 -16.73 -4.48
N GLY A 117 -10.18 -15.98 -5.43
CA GLY A 117 -10.70 -15.87 -6.80
C GLY A 117 -11.98 -15.01 -6.91
N LEU A 118 -12.17 -14.07 -5.98
CA LEU A 118 -13.32 -13.16 -5.93
C LEU A 118 -13.05 -11.80 -6.60
N VAL A 119 -11.92 -11.67 -7.29
CA VAL A 119 -11.50 -10.44 -7.99
C VAL A 119 -11.16 -10.76 -9.42
N ASP A 120 -11.74 -10.00 -10.36
CA ASP A 120 -11.30 -10.01 -11.76
C ASP A 120 -10.43 -8.77 -12.01
N GLN A 121 -9.19 -8.98 -12.42
CA GLN A 121 -8.24 -7.91 -12.74
C GLN A 121 -7.34 -8.34 -13.89
N THR A 122 -6.78 -7.38 -14.61
CA THR A 122 -5.81 -7.63 -15.68
C THR A 122 -4.50 -6.91 -15.40
N ASN A 123 -3.43 -7.31 -16.08
CA ASN A 123 -2.26 -6.44 -16.13
C ASN A 123 -2.64 -5.08 -16.73
N PRO A 124 -1.92 -3.99 -16.37
CA PRO A 124 -2.28 -2.66 -16.82
C PRO A 124 -2.06 -2.52 -18.32
N VAL A 125 -2.96 -1.80 -18.99
CA VAL A 125 -2.74 -1.42 -20.39
C VAL A 125 -1.86 -0.18 -20.42
N ASN A 126 -0.70 -0.28 -21.07
CA ASN A 126 0.29 0.79 -21.16
C ASN A 126 0.19 1.52 -22.50
N LEU A 127 0.14 2.85 -22.46
CA LEU A 127 0.21 3.74 -23.62
C LEU A 127 1.45 4.63 -23.48
N TRP A 128 2.53 4.24 -24.15
CA TRP A 128 3.80 4.97 -24.12
C TRP A 128 3.76 6.22 -25.00
N VAL A 129 4.30 7.32 -24.47
CA VAL A 129 4.34 8.62 -25.12
C VAL A 129 5.78 8.95 -25.50
N HIS A 130 6.06 8.94 -26.80
CA HIS A 130 7.39 9.15 -27.36
C HIS A 130 7.62 10.58 -27.86
N ASP A 131 8.89 10.99 -27.88
CA ASP A 131 9.30 12.27 -28.43
C ASP A 131 9.62 12.13 -29.92
N ARG A 132 8.58 12.28 -30.75
CA ARG A 132 8.68 12.15 -32.22
C ARG A 132 9.54 13.21 -32.91
N THR A 133 10.09 14.17 -32.14
CA THR A 133 10.93 15.26 -32.65
C THR A 133 12.41 15.09 -32.35
N ALA A 134 12.78 14.10 -31.51
CA ALA A 134 14.16 13.82 -31.18
C ALA A 134 14.89 13.17 -32.37
N ALA A 135 16.10 13.63 -32.68
CA ALA A 135 16.95 12.99 -33.67
C ALA A 135 17.59 11.72 -33.08
N GLY A 136 17.22 10.54 -33.60
CA GLY A 136 17.75 9.24 -33.19
C GLY A 136 16.68 8.16 -33.09
N PRO A 137 17.05 6.88 -32.88
CA PRO A 137 16.08 5.84 -32.56
C PRO A 137 15.38 6.19 -31.24
N GLU A 138 14.05 6.19 -31.24
CA GLU A 138 13.27 6.44 -30.03
C GLU A 138 13.60 5.35 -28.98
N PRO A 139 13.81 5.72 -27.70
CA PRO A 139 13.78 4.72 -26.65
C PRO A 139 12.39 4.05 -26.67
N PRO A 140 12.32 2.73 -26.51
CA PRO A 140 11.06 1.98 -26.61
C PRO A 140 9.99 2.41 -25.59
N PHE A 141 10.33 3.26 -24.60
CA PHE A 141 9.47 3.65 -23.48
C PHE A 141 9.13 5.13 -23.42
N GLY A 142 9.46 5.90 -24.46
CA GLY A 142 9.14 7.32 -24.52
C GLY A 142 9.63 8.12 -23.31
N TYR A 143 9.01 9.27 -23.03
CA TYR A 143 9.30 10.10 -21.85
C TYR A 143 8.14 10.13 -20.84
N GLY A 144 7.00 9.54 -21.21
CA GLY A 144 5.83 9.40 -20.36
C GLY A 144 5.00 8.17 -20.74
N VAL A 145 4.13 7.77 -19.82
CA VAL A 145 3.24 6.63 -19.99
C VAL A 145 1.90 6.91 -19.33
N VAL A 146 0.84 6.48 -20.00
CA VAL A 146 -0.49 6.38 -19.41
C VAL A 146 -0.82 4.91 -19.19
N GLN A 147 -1.39 4.60 -18.03
CA GLN A 147 -1.68 3.24 -17.62
C GLN A 147 -3.11 3.13 -17.12
N ALA A 148 -3.84 2.15 -17.66
CA ALA A 148 -5.18 1.77 -17.22
C ALA A 148 -5.10 0.52 -16.33
N PHE A 149 -5.58 0.61 -15.10
CA PHE A 149 -5.66 -0.51 -14.15
C PHE A 149 -7.12 -0.85 -13.83
N PRO A 150 -7.77 -1.72 -14.61
CA PRO A 150 -9.12 -2.15 -14.32
C PRO A 150 -9.14 -3.29 -13.30
N ALA A 151 -10.08 -3.24 -12.36
CA ALA A 151 -10.43 -4.36 -11.51
C ALA A 151 -11.91 -4.35 -11.13
N LEU A 152 -12.49 -5.54 -10.96
CA LEU A 152 -13.80 -5.81 -10.42
C LEU A 152 -13.64 -6.55 -9.08
N ILE A 153 -14.15 -5.96 -8.00
CA ILE A 153 -14.12 -6.50 -6.65
C ILE A 153 -15.52 -7.04 -6.32
N ARG A 154 -15.74 -8.34 -6.54
CA ARG A 154 -17.08 -8.94 -6.38
C ARG A 154 -17.67 -8.77 -4.98
N PRO A 155 -16.91 -8.92 -3.87
CA PRO A 155 -17.46 -8.74 -2.52
C PRO A 155 -17.93 -7.31 -2.21
N LEU A 156 -17.46 -6.32 -2.99
CA LEU A 156 -17.89 -4.93 -2.85
C LEU A 156 -18.99 -4.56 -3.83
N GLU A 157 -19.28 -5.39 -4.83
CA GLU A 157 -20.14 -5.04 -5.98
C GLU A 157 -19.66 -3.73 -6.65
N ARG A 158 -18.33 -3.59 -6.76
CA ARG A 158 -17.67 -2.43 -7.38
C ARG A 158 -16.66 -2.85 -8.44
N ALA A 159 -16.64 -2.11 -9.54
CA ALA A 159 -15.50 -2.05 -10.42
C ALA A 159 -14.79 -0.71 -10.24
N ALA A 160 -13.50 -0.65 -10.56
CA ALA A 160 -12.84 0.62 -10.76
C ALA A 160 -11.80 0.56 -11.87
N LEU A 161 -11.53 1.74 -12.44
CA LEU A 161 -10.43 1.97 -13.36
C LEU A 161 -9.53 3.07 -12.78
N LYS A 162 -8.29 2.72 -12.45
CA LYS A 162 -7.25 3.74 -12.28
C LYS A 162 -6.72 4.18 -13.61
N TRP A 163 -6.77 5.48 -13.86
CA TRP A 163 -6.08 6.13 -14.96
C TRP A 163 -4.85 6.86 -14.43
N LEU A 164 -3.68 6.24 -14.59
CA LEU A 164 -2.42 6.76 -14.08
C LEU A 164 -1.58 7.35 -15.20
N SER A 165 -0.94 8.48 -14.92
CA SER A 165 0.02 9.15 -15.78
C SER A 165 1.36 9.24 -15.08
N SER A 166 2.44 8.86 -15.75
CA SER A 166 3.82 9.02 -15.28
C SER A 166 4.65 9.74 -16.34
N TRP A 167 5.19 10.92 -16.00
CA TRP A 167 5.95 11.80 -16.89
C TRP A 167 7.27 12.22 -16.23
N SER A 168 8.36 11.67 -16.74
CA SER A 168 9.72 11.93 -16.23
C SER A 168 10.14 13.41 -16.29
N LYS A 169 9.60 14.16 -17.26
CA LYS A 169 9.94 15.58 -17.49
C LYS A 169 9.07 16.56 -16.68
N ASN A 170 7.97 16.12 -16.07
CA ASN A 170 7.05 17.01 -15.37
C ASN A 170 7.64 17.74 -14.16
N PRO A 171 8.48 17.12 -13.30
CA PRO A 171 9.06 17.81 -12.16
C PRO A 171 9.84 19.08 -12.54
N ARG A 172 10.51 19.08 -13.69
CA ARG A 172 11.23 20.27 -14.22
C ARG A 172 10.31 21.42 -14.59
N ARG A 173 9.01 21.17 -14.72
CA ARG A 173 7.95 22.13 -15.03
C ARG A 173 7.14 22.52 -13.79
N GLY A 174 7.53 22.06 -12.59
CA GLY A 174 6.75 22.24 -11.37
C GLY A 174 5.47 21.40 -11.33
N LEU A 175 5.34 20.38 -12.20
CA LEU A 175 4.20 19.47 -12.22
C LEU A 175 4.56 18.13 -11.54
N PRO A 176 3.59 17.40 -10.98
CA PRO A 176 3.82 16.06 -10.46
C PRO A 176 4.36 15.11 -11.55
N GLY A 177 5.36 14.31 -11.17
CA GLY A 177 5.88 13.24 -12.03
C GLY A 177 4.88 12.10 -12.23
N ILE A 178 4.00 11.87 -11.25
CA ILE A 178 2.92 10.90 -11.31
C ILE A 178 1.62 11.58 -10.88
N SER A 179 0.53 11.29 -11.58
CA SER A 179 -0.84 11.66 -11.19
C SER A 179 -1.82 10.58 -11.60
N ALA A 180 -2.86 10.36 -10.81
CA ALA A 180 -3.89 9.36 -11.12
C ALA A 180 -5.29 9.82 -10.70
N LEU A 181 -6.29 9.25 -11.37
CA LEU A 181 -7.71 9.32 -11.03
C LEU A 181 -8.27 7.90 -11.00
N ASP A 182 -9.15 7.62 -10.04
CA ASP A 182 -9.90 6.37 -9.97
C ASP A 182 -11.37 6.62 -10.29
N LEU A 183 -11.88 5.97 -11.34
CA LEU A 183 -13.31 5.93 -11.64
C LEU A 183 -13.90 4.69 -10.96
N VAL A 184 -14.76 4.90 -9.96
CA VAL A 184 -15.50 3.84 -9.28
C VAL A 184 -16.84 3.65 -9.98
N THR A 185 -17.20 2.39 -10.24
CA THR A 185 -18.37 1.99 -11.00
C THR A 185 -19.15 0.93 -10.23
N ASP A 186 -20.48 1.02 -10.28
CA ASP A 186 -21.38 0.00 -9.78
C ASP A 186 -21.27 -1.26 -10.66
N ALA A 187 -20.93 -2.40 -10.07
CA ALA A 187 -20.65 -3.62 -10.82
C ALA A 187 -21.90 -4.21 -11.52
N ASP A 188 -23.08 -4.00 -10.94
CA ASP A 188 -24.32 -4.60 -11.41
C ASP A 188 -24.94 -3.83 -12.58
N THR A 189 -24.87 -2.50 -12.51
CA THR A 189 -25.49 -1.61 -13.49
C THR A 189 -24.50 -1.04 -14.50
N GLY A 190 -23.20 -1.06 -14.18
CA GLY A 190 -22.15 -0.39 -14.96
C GLY A 190 -22.17 1.13 -14.85
N MET A 191 -23.01 1.69 -13.97
CA MET A 191 -23.10 3.15 -13.79
C MET A 191 -21.91 3.67 -13.00
N PRO A 192 -21.28 4.78 -13.43
CA PRO A 192 -20.22 5.41 -12.64
C PRO A 192 -20.81 5.96 -11.34
N LEU A 193 -20.06 5.79 -10.26
CA LEU A 193 -20.44 6.22 -8.91
C LEU A 193 -19.60 7.40 -8.45
N ALA A 194 -18.29 7.36 -8.71
CA ALA A 194 -17.39 8.39 -8.23
C ALA A 194 -16.13 8.54 -9.08
N LEU A 195 -15.57 9.76 -9.06
CA LEU A 195 -14.23 10.07 -9.52
C LEU A 195 -13.40 10.50 -8.30
N VAL A 196 -12.36 9.74 -7.98
CA VAL A 196 -11.55 9.90 -6.77
C VAL A 196 -10.12 10.30 -7.14
N ASP A 197 -9.45 11.13 -6.33
CA ASP A 197 -8.00 11.33 -6.46
C ASP A 197 -7.27 10.00 -6.26
N GLY A 198 -6.81 9.43 -7.37
CA GLY A 198 -6.11 8.14 -7.38
C GLY A 198 -4.62 8.23 -7.04
N THR A 199 -4.07 9.44 -6.96
CA THR A 199 -2.67 9.67 -6.55
C THR A 199 -2.54 9.38 -5.06
N SER A 200 -3.43 9.93 -4.23
CA SER A 200 -3.42 9.70 -2.78
C SER A 200 -3.83 8.27 -2.45
N VAL A 201 -4.81 7.70 -3.16
CA VAL A 201 -5.13 6.26 -3.08
C VAL A 201 -3.90 5.40 -3.41
N THR A 202 -3.20 5.70 -4.51
CA THR A 202 -1.98 4.99 -4.92
C THR A 202 -0.92 5.02 -3.83
N ASN A 203 -0.60 6.19 -3.25
CA ASN A 203 0.42 6.28 -2.21
C ASN A 203 0.06 5.39 -1.00
N MET A 204 -1.19 5.45 -0.53
CA MET A 204 -1.66 4.68 0.62
C MET A 204 -1.63 3.18 0.35
N ARG A 205 -2.24 2.74 -0.75
CA ARG A 205 -2.33 1.31 -1.08
C ARG A 205 -0.98 0.71 -1.48
N THR A 206 -0.03 1.48 -2.05
CA THR A 206 1.34 1.00 -2.27
C THR A 206 2.03 0.70 -0.94
N GLY A 207 1.97 1.63 0.04
CA GLY A 207 2.49 1.39 1.39
C GLY A 207 1.81 0.21 2.09
N GLY A 208 0.49 0.05 1.91
CA GLY A 208 -0.23 -1.10 2.43
C GLY A 208 0.12 -2.42 1.76
N HIS A 209 0.46 -2.40 0.48
CA HIS A 209 0.98 -3.58 -0.23
C HIS A 209 2.24 -4.10 0.47
N ALA A 210 3.21 -3.22 0.70
CA ALA A 210 4.44 -3.54 1.43
C ALA A 210 4.17 -3.95 2.88
N ALA A 211 3.30 -3.23 3.60
CA ALA A 211 3.00 -3.50 5.01
C ALA A 211 2.33 -4.87 5.22
N VAL A 212 1.37 -5.25 4.36
CA VAL A 212 0.79 -6.61 4.41
C VAL A 212 1.85 -7.66 4.08
N GLY A 213 2.74 -7.40 3.12
CA GLY A 213 3.91 -8.25 2.87
C GLY A 213 4.77 -8.47 4.11
N ALA A 214 5.20 -7.37 4.72
CA ALA A 214 6.01 -7.36 5.92
C ALA A 214 5.33 -8.10 7.08
N LYS A 215 4.00 -8.03 7.22
CA LYS A 215 3.26 -8.79 8.23
C LYS A 215 3.55 -10.30 8.20
N PHE A 216 3.81 -10.87 7.02
CA PHE A 216 4.11 -12.29 6.85
C PHE A 216 5.59 -12.61 6.72
N LEU A 217 6.44 -11.61 6.44
CA LEU A 217 7.83 -11.82 6.01
C LEU A 217 8.86 -11.10 6.90
N ALA A 218 8.49 -10.05 7.61
CA ALA A 218 9.33 -9.43 8.63
C ALA A 218 9.29 -10.22 9.95
N ARG A 219 10.21 -9.89 10.85
CA ARG A 219 10.16 -10.45 12.20
C ARG A 219 9.06 -9.74 12.98
N PRO A 220 8.30 -10.42 13.85
CA PRO A 220 7.25 -9.78 14.64
C PRO A 220 7.78 -8.75 15.64
N ASP A 221 9.07 -8.81 15.98
CA ASP A 221 9.78 -7.89 16.87
C ASP A 221 10.61 -6.83 16.12
N SER A 222 10.40 -6.67 14.80
CA SER A 222 11.04 -5.61 14.02
C SER A 222 10.74 -4.22 14.60
N GLY A 223 11.78 -3.47 14.96
CA GLY A 223 11.69 -2.13 15.56
C GLY A 223 12.56 -1.07 14.86
N HIS A 224 13.45 -1.47 13.94
CA HIS A 224 14.25 -0.56 13.12
C HIS A 224 13.84 -0.62 11.65
N LEU A 225 13.28 0.49 11.15
CA LEU A 225 12.88 0.66 9.75
C LEU A 225 13.86 1.57 8.99
N ALA A 226 14.39 1.10 7.86
CA ALA A 226 15.11 1.93 6.90
C ALA A 226 14.19 2.32 5.72
N ILE A 227 14.15 3.60 5.37
CA ILE A 227 13.43 4.12 4.19
C ILE A 227 14.42 4.70 3.19
N ILE A 228 14.49 4.09 2.01
CA ILE A 228 15.30 4.53 0.88
C ILE A 228 14.37 5.17 -0.15
N GLY A 229 14.38 6.50 -0.22
CA GLY A 229 13.42 7.32 -0.97
C GLY A 229 12.38 7.97 -0.06
N CYS A 230 12.57 9.26 0.24
CA CYS A 230 11.78 10.03 1.20
C CYS A 230 10.64 10.84 0.54
N GLY A 231 10.09 10.31 -0.55
CA GLY A 231 8.93 10.86 -1.24
C GLY A 231 7.59 10.48 -0.58
N ASN A 232 6.49 10.68 -1.30
CA ASN A 232 5.15 10.35 -0.79
C ASN A 232 4.99 8.86 -0.45
N GLU A 233 5.55 7.96 -1.25
CA GLU A 233 5.50 6.53 -0.95
C GLU A 233 6.33 6.18 0.29
N GLY A 234 7.51 6.77 0.49
CA GLY A 234 8.28 6.57 1.73
C GLY A 234 7.49 6.95 2.98
N ARG A 235 6.76 8.07 2.91
CA ARG A 235 5.88 8.54 4.00
C ARG A 235 4.75 7.55 4.31
N THR A 236 4.05 7.06 3.29
CA THR A 236 2.94 6.13 3.51
C THR A 236 3.41 4.73 3.92
N HIS A 237 4.60 4.29 3.49
CA HIS A 237 5.22 3.05 4.01
C HIS A 237 5.52 3.17 5.50
N LEU A 238 6.11 4.29 5.94
CA LEU A 238 6.32 4.55 7.36
C LEU A 238 5.01 4.46 8.15
N TRP A 239 3.97 5.18 7.71
CA TRP A 239 2.68 5.19 8.41
C TRP A 239 2.06 3.79 8.50
N LEU A 240 2.07 3.02 7.41
CA LEU A 240 1.39 1.72 7.38
C LEU A 240 2.19 0.63 8.12
N LEU A 241 3.53 0.71 8.12
CA LEU A 241 4.36 -0.20 8.91
C LEU A 241 4.27 0.13 10.41
N ALA A 242 4.16 1.40 10.79
CA ALA A 242 3.94 1.80 12.18
C ALA A 242 2.60 1.31 12.76
N GLU A 243 1.60 1.02 11.92
CA GLU A 243 0.35 0.37 12.36
C GLU A 243 0.54 -1.13 12.72
N LEU A 244 1.64 -1.74 12.28
CA LEU A 244 1.90 -3.18 12.44
C LEU A 244 3.06 -3.50 13.37
N PHE A 245 4.04 -2.60 13.48
CA PHE A 245 5.30 -2.83 14.17
C PHE A 245 5.55 -1.72 15.18
N ASP A 246 6.07 -2.08 16.35
CA ASP A 246 6.49 -1.12 17.39
C ASP A 246 7.85 -0.52 17.02
N LEU A 247 7.82 0.46 16.10
CA LEU A 247 9.04 1.08 15.58
C LEU A 247 9.70 1.96 16.64
N ALA A 248 10.91 1.57 17.06
CA ALA A 248 11.75 2.34 17.96
C ALA A 248 12.61 3.37 17.20
N HIS A 249 13.12 2.99 16.02
CA HIS A 249 14.02 3.82 15.23
C HIS A 249 13.70 3.75 13.74
N VAL A 250 13.85 4.89 13.06
CA VAL A 250 13.75 5.00 11.60
C VAL A 250 15.01 5.65 11.04
N THR A 251 15.63 5.03 10.04
CA THR A 251 16.74 5.64 9.31
C THR A 251 16.30 5.99 7.89
N ALA A 252 16.46 7.26 7.52
CA ALA A 252 16.04 7.78 6.23
C ALA A 252 17.25 8.04 5.33
N PHE A 253 17.11 7.73 4.05
CA PHE A 253 18.05 8.15 3.02
C PHE A 253 17.31 8.65 1.78
N ASP A 254 17.75 9.79 1.26
CA ASP A 254 17.36 10.32 -0.04
C ASP A 254 18.54 11.09 -0.63
N ILE A 255 18.62 11.16 -1.96
CA ILE A 255 19.59 12.01 -2.66
C ILE A 255 19.26 13.50 -2.49
N ASP A 256 18.00 13.82 -2.21
CA ASP A 256 17.55 15.13 -1.75
C ASP A 256 17.58 15.16 -0.21
N GLU A 257 18.66 15.71 0.35
CA GLU A 257 18.84 15.85 1.80
C GLU A 257 17.67 16.59 2.47
N ALA A 258 17.03 17.53 1.77
CA ALA A 258 15.88 18.24 2.31
C ALA A 258 14.63 17.33 2.37
N ALA A 259 14.49 16.38 1.46
CA ALA A 259 13.43 15.36 1.54
C ALA A 259 13.66 14.42 2.72
N ALA A 260 14.89 13.93 2.91
CA ALA A 260 15.24 13.09 4.06
C ALA A 260 15.01 13.82 5.39
N ALA A 261 15.40 15.08 5.50
CA ALA A 261 15.18 15.89 6.70
C ALA A 261 13.68 16.12 7.01
N ARG A 262 12.87 16.43 5.99
CA ARG A 262 11.41 16.56 6.17
C ARG A 262 10.78 15.24 6.64
N PHE A 263 11.20 14.13 6.05
CA PHE A 263 10.70 12.80 6.40
C PHE A 263 11.07 12.42 7.85
N ALA A 264 12.32 12.63 8.27
CA ALA A 264 12.78 12.31 9.63
C ALA A 264 12.06 13.16 10.69
N ASN A 265 11.88 14.46 10.42
CA ASN A 265 11.09 15.35 11.28
C ASN A 265 9.64 14.86 11.40
N GLU A 266 9.03 14.46 10.29
CA GLU A 266 7.66 13.95 10.30
C GLU A 266 7.52 12.65 11.10
N ALA A 267 8.47 11.72 10.97
CA ALA A 267 8.49 10.49 11.75
C ALA A 267 8.54 10.79 13.26
N THR A 268 9.38 11.76 13.66
CA THR A 268 9.51 12.17 15.06
C THR A 268 8.26 12.91 15.55
N GLU A 269 7.78 13.91 14.82
CA GLU A 269 6.68 14.78 15.26
C GLU A 269 5.31 14.10 15.24
N LYS A 270 5.03 13.28 14.23
CA LYS A 270 3.70 12.65 14.06
C LYS A 270 3.60 11.29 14.72
N LEU A 271 4.67 10.50 14.72
CA LEU A 271 4.64 9.12 15.22
C LEU A 271 5.40 8.96 16.54
N GLY A 272 6.23 9.94 16.94
CA GLY A 272 7.05 9.83 18.15
C GLY A 272 8.18 8.82 18.02
N VAL A 273 8.58 8.46 16.80
CA VAL A 273 9.65 7.51 16.50
C VAL A 273 10.98 8.24 16.38
N GLU A 274 12.04 7.69 16.96
CA GLU A 274 13.38 8.27 16.80
C GLU A 274 13.80 8.17 15.32
N ALA A 275 14.15 9.29 14.69
CA ALA A 275 14.49 9.32 13.28
C ALA A 275 15.89 9.88 13.02
N GLY A 276 16.70 9.15 12.27
CA GLY A 276 18.02 9.54 11.77
C GLY A 276 18.06 9.68 10.25
N ILE A 277 19.09 10.36 9.75
CA ILE A 277 19.39 10.47 8.31
C ILE A 277 20.77 9.87 8.09
N ALA A 278 20.89 8.94 7.14
CA ALA A 278 22.15 8.33 6.75
C ALA A 278 22.78 9.06 5.56
N ALA A 279 24.10 8.95 5.41
CA ALA A 279 24.85 9.53 4.28
C ALA A 279 24.88 8.60 3.05
N SER A 280 24.46 7.34 3.18
CA SER A 280 24.40 6.37 2.09
C SER A 280 23.31 5.31 2.32
N VAL A 281 22.94 4.57 1.27
CA VAL A 281 22.00 3.43 1.39
C VAL A 281 22.57 2.35 2.30
N GLU A 282 23.86 2.01 2.17
CA GLU A 282 24.53 0.99 2.99
C GLU A 282 24.49 1.36 4.48
N GLU A 283 24.74 2.62 4.82
CA GLU A 283 24.60 3.12 6.19
C GLU A 283 23.15 3.10 6.67
N ALA A 284 22.19 3.47 5.81
CA ALA A 284 20.78 3.52 6.17
C ALA A 284 20.21 2.16 6.58
N ILE A 285 20.66 1.09 5.92
CA ILE A 285 20.15 -0.26 6.14
C ILE A 285 20.96 -1.04 7.18
N ALA A 286 22.06 -0.47 7.68
CA ALA A 286 22.89 -1.12 8.69
C ALA A 286 22.09 -1.33 9.99
N GLY A 287 21.85 -2.59 10.34
CA GLY A 287 21.07 -2.97 11.52
C GLY A 287 19.55 -2.89 11.35
N ALA A 288 19.05 -2.50 10.16
CA ALA A 288 17.63 -2.40 9.92
C ALA A 288 16.94 -3.78 9.87
N ASP A 289 15.80 -3.88 10.54
CA ASP A 289 14.95 -5.07 10.52
C ASP A 289 14.09 -5.12 9.26
N ILE A 290 13.60 -3.96 8.83
CA ILE A 290 12.79 -3.78 7.63
C ILE A 290 13.43 -2.67 6.80
N VAL A 291 13.59 -2.91 5.50
CA VAL A 291 14.10 -1.93 4.53
C VAL A 291 13.05 -1.73 3.46
N CYS A 292 12.57 -0.49 3.28
CA CYS A 292 11.73 -0.14 2.14
C CYS A 292 12.53 0.62 1.09
N VAL A 293 12.52 0.11 -0.14
CA VAL A 293 13.13 0.76 -1.29
C VAL A 293 12.01 1.26 -2.21
N VAL A 294 11.86 2.58 -2.24
CA VAL A 294 10.75 3.31 -2.88
C VAL A 294 11.30 4.49 -3.67
N THR A 295 12.28 4.22 -4.53
CA THR A 295 13.00 5.26 -5.26
C THR A 295 12.55 5.39 -6.71
N THR A 296 12.94 6.51 -7.34
CA THR A 296 12.84 6.66 -8.79
C THR A 296 14.14 6.27 -9.50
N ALA A 297 15.05 5.54 -8.84
CA ALA A 297 16.29 5.11 -9.46
C ALA A 297 16.02 4.12 -10.61
N LEU A 298 16.87 4.19 -11.64
CA LEU A 298 16.81 3.33 -12.83
C LEU A 298 17.94 2.27 -12.82
N ARG A 299 18.57 2.09 -11.66
CA ARG A 299 19.61 1.11 -11.41
C ARG A 299 19.58 0.74 -9.93
N PRO A 300 20.04 -0.47 -9.56
CA PRO A 300 20.17 -0.87 -8.17
C PRO A 300 20.87 0.18 -7.31
N VAL A 301 20.22 0.56 -6.22
CA VAL A 301 20.79 1.39 -5.15
C VAL A 301 20.95 0.62 -3.85
N LEU A 302 20.17 -0.45 -3.66
CA LEU A 302 20.40 -1.45 -2.62
C LEU A 302 21.10 -2.67 -3.24
N MET A 303 22.21 -3.09 -2.63
CA MET A 303 23.00 -4.23 -3.09
C MET A 303 22.82 -5.43 -2.16
N GLU A 304 22.81 -6.65 -2.73
CA GLU A 304 22.65 -7.90 -1.98
C GLU A 304 23.59 -8.07 -0.77
N PRO A 305 24.92 -7.82 -0.89
CA PRO A 305 25.85 -8.11 0.21
C PRO A 305 25.70 -7.19 1.42
N TRP A 306 24.93 -6.10 1.29
CA TRP A 306 24.71 -5.16 2.39
C TRP A 306 23.57 -5.59 3.32
N VAL A 307 22.69 -6.49 2.87
CA VAL A 307 21.50 -6.88 3.64
C VAL A 307 21.84 -7.94 4.66
N SER A 308 21.64 -7.59 5.93
CA SER A 308 21.94 -8.45 7.08
C SER A 308 20.97 -9.64 7.20
N PRO A 309 21.38 -10.74 7.84
CA PRO A 309 20.47 -11.81 8.25
C PRO A 309 19.28 -11.28 9.05
N GLY A 310 18.11 -11.89 8.84
CA GLY A 310 16.86 -11.52 9.49
C GLY A 310 16.14 -10.29 8.92
N THR A 311 16.77 -9.52 8.03
CA THR A 311 16.14 -8.35 7.42
C THR A 311 15.03 -8.73 6.42
N HIS A 312 13.95 -7.96 6.42
CA HIS A 312 12.93 -7.98 5.38
C HIS A 312 13.06 -6.77 4.46
N VAL A 313 13.09 -7.00 3.15
CA VAL A 313 13.15 -5.93 2.14
C VAL A 313 11.80 -5.80 1.43
N CYS A 314 11.20 -4.61 1.48
CA CYS A 314 10.06 -4.21 0.68
C CYS A 314 10.56 -3.47 -0.57
N ALA A 315 10.49 -4.12 -1.73
CA ALA A 315 10.94 -3.58 -3.01
C ALA A 315 9.73 -3.16 -3.88
N ALA A 316 9.35 -1.89 -3.79
CA ALA A 316 8.11 -1.38 -4.40
C ALA A 316 8.17 -1.26 -5.93
N THR A 317 9.37 -1.39 -6.51
CA THR A 317 9.59 -1.28 -7.96
C THR A 317 10.33 -2.48 -8.54
N GLY A 318 10.15 -3.64 -7.91
CA GLY A 318 10.82 -4.88 -8.28
C GLY A 318 12.32 -4.79 -8.04
N PHE A 319 13.11 -5.33 -8.96
CA PHE A 319 14.58 -5.24 -8.95
C PHE A 319 15.11 -4.08 -9.79
N ARG A 320 14.32 -3.01 -9.98
CA ARG A 320 14.80 -1.81 -10.69
C ARG A 320 15.83 -1.04 -9.87
N ASP A 321 15.53 -0.85 -8.59
CA ASP A 321 16.34 -0.12 -7.62
C ASP A 321 16.94 -1.03 -6.53
N VAL A 322 16.76 -2.34 -6.67
CA VAL A 322 17.33 -3.39 -5.82
C VAL A 322 18.12 -4.38 -6.68
N ASP A 323 19.28 -4.81 -6.21
CA ASP A 323 20.11 -5.79 -6.88
C ASP A 323 19.35 -7.12 -7.13
N PRO A 324 19.19 -7.56 -8.40
CA PRO A 324 18.55 -8.81 -8.75
C PRO A 324 19.18 -10.05 -8.10
N ALA A 325 20.44 -9.99 -7.66
CA ALA A 325 21.08 -11.09 -6.92
C ALA A 325 20.32 -11.44 -5.62
N CYS A 326 19.62 -10.47 -5.02
CA CYS A 326 18.78 -10.70 -3.83
C CYS A 326 17.72 -11.80 -4.06
N ALA A 327 17.19 -11.92 -5.29
CA ALA A 327 16.18 -12.92 -5.64
C ALA A 327 16.60 -14.36 -5.34
N ARG A 328 17.90 -14.66 -5.47
CA ARG A 328 18.46 -16.01 -5.30
C ARG A 328 19.28 -16.16 -4.02
N ALA A 329 19.88 -15.07 -3.55
CA ALA A 329 20.73 -15.09 -2.37
C ALA A 329 19.93 -15.03 -1.06
N PHE A 330 18.70 -14.51 -1.10
CA PHE A 330 17.81 -14.45 0.06
C PHE A 330 17.04 -15.76 0.19
N ASP A 331 16.63 -16.10 1.42
CA ASP A 331 15.91 -17.32 1.72
C ASP A 331 14.55 -17.38 1.02
N LYS A 332 13.87 -16.22 0.91
CA LYS A 332 12.54 -16.13 0.28
C LYS A 332 12.40 -14.84 -0.52
N TRP A 333 12.17 -14.99 -1.83
CA TRP A 333 11.61 -13.93 -2.65
C TRP A 333 10.12 -14.18 -2.88
N VAL A 334 9.30 -13.25 -2.40
CA VAL A 334 7.84 -13.28 -2.50
C VAL A 334 7.35 -12.16 -3.41
N VAL A 335 6.34 -12.44 -4.22
CA VAL A 335 5.70 -11.42 -5.07
C VAL A 335 4.36 -10.97 -4.49
N GLY A 336 4.04 -9.71 -4.73
CA GLY A 336 2.74 -9.15 -4.38
C GLY A 336 1.60 -9.69 -5.23
N TRP A 337 1.84 -9.88 -6.53
CA TRP A 337 0.89 -10.52 -7.41
C TRP A 337 1.57 -11.12 -8.65
N TYR A 338 1.39 -12.43 -8.89
CA TYR A 338 2.00 -13.12 -10.03
C TYR A 338 1.73 -12.43 -11.37
N GLY A 339 0.53 -11.90 -11.61
CA GLY A 339 0.19 -11.33 -12.92
C GLY A 339 1.18 -10.25 -13.37
N ARG A 340 1.34 -9.19 -12.57
CA ARG A 340 2.20 -8.05 -12.93
C ARG A 340 3.68 -8.32 -12.67
N ASP A 341 4.02 -9.01 -11.58
CA ASP A 341 5.42 -9.30 -11.26
C ASP A 341 6.02 -10.29 -12.28
N LEU A 342 5.26 -11.27 -12.79
CA LEU A 342 5.76 -12.16 -13.85
C LEU A 342 5.97 -11.45 -15.17
N GLU A 343 5.02 -10.60 -15.60
CA GLU A 343 5.21 -9.77 -16.80
C GLU A 343 6.49 -8.91 -16.67
N TRP A 344 6.79 -8.44 -15.47
CA TRP A 344 7.99 -7.65 -15.25
C TRP A 344 9.28 -8.48 -15.34
N ILE A 345 9.32 -9.71 -14.82
CA ILE A 345 10.56 -10.52 -14.87
C ILE A 345 10.75 -11.29 -16.17
N THR A 346 9.66 -11.72 -16.81
CA THR A 346 9.70 -12.50 -18.06
C THR A 346 9.54 -11.63 -19.28
N GLY A 347 9.04 -10.40 -19.12
CA GLY A 347 8.75 -9.51 -20.24
C GLY A 347 10.02 -8.89 -20.80
N ASP A 348 10.16 -9.00 -22.12
CA ASP A 348 11.24 -8.42 -22.91
C ASP A 348 11.37 -6.90 -22.71
N GLU A 349 10.27 -6.25 -22.30
CA GLU A 349 10.11 -4.80 -22.38
C GLU A 349 10.10 -4.14 -20.98
N VAL A 350 9.23 -4.59 -20.07
CA VAL A 350 9.08 -4.00 -18.73
C VAL A 350 10.22 -4.37 -17.79
N GLY A 351 10.77 -5.58 -17.91
CA GLY A 351 11.94 -6.02 -17.16
C GLY A 351 13.21 -5.24 -17.52
N ARG A 352 13.36 -4.88 -18.81
CA ARG A 352 14.49 -4.05 -19.28
C ARG A 352 14.46 -2.63 -18.72
N ILE A 353 13.29 -2.05 -18.46
CA ILE A 353 13.16 -0.77 -17.71
C ILE A 353 13.71 -0.93 -16.29
N GLY A 354 13.55 -2.13 -15.73
CA GLY A 354 14.15 -2.57 -14.49
C GLY A 354 15.66 -2.78 -14.52
N GLY A 355 16.30 -2.72 -15.69
CA GLY A 355 17.69 -3.16 -15.86
C GLY A 355 17.88 -4.68 -15.81
N LEU A 356 16.80 -5.47 -15.75
CA LEU A 356 16.90 -6.93 -15.84
C LEU A 356 17.27 -7.35 -17.27
N GLN A 357 18.24 -8.26 -17.35
CA GLN A 357 18.55 -8.95 -18.59
C GLN A 357 17.55 -10.09 -18.82
N GLU A 358 17.31 -10.42 -20.09
CA GLU A 358 16.44 -11.52 -20.46
C GLU A 358 16.93 -12.84 -19.85
N GLY A 359 16.03 -13.59 -19.22
CA GLY A 359 16.35 -14.83 -18.52
C GLY A 359 17.18 -14.66 -17.23
N GLN A 360 17.47 -13.43 -16.80
CA GLN A 360 18.22 -13.18 -15.57
C GLN A 360 17.47 -13.71 -14.34
N LEU A 361 16.15 -13.60 -14.31
CA LEU A 361 15.24 -14.13 -13.29
C LEU A 361 14.09 -14.88 -13.96
N THR A 362 13.52 -15.84 -13.24
CA THR A 362 12.46 -16.72 -13.74
C THR A 362 11.39 -16.93 -12.68
N ARG A 363 10.26 -17.53 -13.07
CA ARG A 363 9.22 -17.94 -12.13
C ARG A 363 9.75 -18.87 -11.03
N ASP A 364 10.74 -19.71 -11.33
CA ASP A 364 11.29 -20.69 -10.39
C ASP A 364 12.12 -20.05 -9.28
N ASP A 365 12.59 -18.82 -9.49
CA ASP A 365 13.27 -18.03 -8.46
C ASP A 365 12.28 -17.47 -7.40
N ILE A 366 10.96 -17.47 -7.68
CA ILE A 366 9.93 -16.96 -6.75
C ILE A 366 9.49 -18.06 -5.79
N HIS A 367 9.63 -17.82 -4.49
CA HIS A 367 9.15 -18.70 -3.42
C HIS A 367 7.62 -18.79 -3.39
N ALA A 368 6.94 -17.64 -3.37
CA ALA A 368 5.48 -17.59 -3.27
C ALA A 368 4.88 -16.26 -3.75
N ASP A 369 3.57 -16.29 -4.00
CA ASP A 369 2.70 -15.12 -4.10
C ASP A 369 1.92 -14.91 -2.79
N ILE A 370 1.85 -13.65 -2.34
CA ILE A 370 1.18 -13.30 -1.08
C ILE A 370 -0.28 -13.76 -1.08
N ALA A 371 -1.05 -13.34 -2.08
CA ALA A 371 -2.49 -13.49 -2.12
C ALA A 371 -2.93 -14.96 -2.24
N SER A 372 -2.38 -15.65 -3.24
CA SER A 372 -2.85 -16.93 -3.74
C SER A 372 -2.19 -18.14 -3.06
N GLU A 373 -1.06 -17.93 -2.38
CA GLU A 373 -0.29 -18.99 -1.73
C GLU A 373 -0.07 -18.77 -0.24
N ILE A 374 0.51 -17.64 0.19
CA ILE A 374 0.81 -17.40 1.62
C ILE A 374 -0.48 -17.24 2.42
N LEU A 375 -1.37 -16.33 2.03
CA LEU A 375 -2.63 -16.12 2.74
C LEU A 375 -3.56 -17.34 2.69
N GLN A 376 -3.42 -18.17 1.66
CA GLN A 376 -4.19 -19.40 1.50
C GLN A 376 -3.56 -20.61 2.24
N GLY A 377 -2.45 -20.40 2.95
CA GLY A 377 -1.75 -21.44 3.70
C GLY A 377 -1.07 -22.51 2.85
N LYS A 378 -0.85 -22.26 1.55
CA LYS A 378 -0.18 -23.18 0.61
C LYS A 378 1.34 -23.08 0.69
N ARG A 379 1.84 -21.89 1.05
CA ARG A 379 3.26 -21.60 1.29
C ARG A 379 3.39 -20.84 2.60
N HIS A 380 4.54 -20.95 3.25
CA HIS A 380 4.82 -20.20 4.48
C HIS A 380 5.51 -18.87 4.16
N GLY A 381 5.21 -17.85 4.95
CA GLY A 381 6.00 -16.62 5.03
C GLY A 381 7.33 -16.87 5.75
N ARG A 382 7.74 -15.98 6.65
CA ARG A 382 8.93 -16.21 7.48
C ARG A 382 8.74 -17.43 8.40
N GLU A 383 9.75 -18.28 8.46
CA GLU A 383 9.77 -19.49 9.32
C GLU A 383 10.83 -19.42 10.42
N HIS A 384 11.92 -18.67 10.21
CA HIS A 384 12.96 -18.49 11.21
C HIS A 384 13.54 -17.06 11.21
N PRO A 385 14.09 -16.58 12.35
CA PRO A 385 14.43 -15.15 12.52
C PRO A 385 15.65 -14.70 11.70
N GLU A 386 16.46 -15.61 11.18
CA GLU A 386 17.65 -15.28 10.38
C GLU A 386 17.35 -15.16 8.88
N GLU A 387 16.15 -15.52 8.41
CA GLU A 387 15.81 -15.43 6.98
C GLU A 387 15.97 -14.01 6.46
N ARG A 388 16.73 -13.86 5.39
CA ARG A 388 16.61 -12.69 4.53
C ARG A 388 15.40 -12.93 3.65
N THR A 389 14.48 -11.99 3.68
CA THR A 389 13.25 -12.08 2.87
C THR A 389 13.12 -10.82 2.06
N ILE A 390 12.66 -10.96 0.82
CA ILE A 390 12.34 -9.81 -0.03
C ILE A 390 10.95 -10.01 -0.60
N MET A 391 10.14 -8.95 -0.50
CA MET A 391 8.92 -8.86 -1.26
C MET A 391 9.08 -7.83 -2.36
N THR A 392 8.89 -8.26 -3.61
CA THR A 392 8.66 -7.33 -4.72
C THR A 392 7.17 -7.14 -4.92
N HIS A 393 6.78 -5.93 -5.31
CA HIS A 393 5.47 -5.76 -5.90
C HIS A 393 5.53 -4.74 -7.02
N MET A 394 4.99 -5.10 -8.17
CA MET A 394 4.81 -4.13 -9.25
C MET A 394 3.49 -3.37 -9.14
N GLY A 395 2.68 -3.62 -8.11
CA GLY A 395 1.35 -3.04 -7.93
C GLY A 395 0.24 -3.92 -8.51
N MET A 396 -0.95 -3.83 -7.93
CA MET A 396 -2.08 -4.72 -8.20
C MET A 396 -3.35 -3.88 -8.39
N PRO A 397 -3.99 -3.90 -9.58
CA PRO A 397 -5.21 -3.14 -9.86
C PRO A 397 -6.31 -3.28 -8.80
N ALA A 398 -6.44 -4.49 -8.22
CA ALA A 398 -7.41 -4.75 -7.16
C ALA A 398 -7.25 -3.81 -5.95
N LEU A 399 -6.02 -3.47 -5.57
CA LEU A 399 -5.78 -2.60 -4.42
C LEU A 399 -6.21 -1.16 -4.70
N ASP A 400 -5.99 -0.66 -5.92
CA ASP A 400 -6.48 0.65 -6.34
C ASP A 400 -8.01 0.67 -6.29
N ALA A 401 -8.66 -0.31 -6.92
CA ALA A 401 -10.12 -0.39 -6.98
C ALA A 401 -10.77 -0.54 -5.60
N ALA A 402 -10.23 -1.41 -4.75
CA ALA A 402 -10.77 -1.67 -3.43
C ALA A 402 -10.60 -0.48 -2.48
N CYS A 403 -9.49 0.26 -2.57
CA CYS A 403 -9.27 1.48 -1.78
C CYS A 403 -10.07 2.68 -2.32
N ALA A 404 -10.21 2.83 -3.64
CA ALA A 404 -11.07 3.86 -4.22
C ALA A 404 -12.55 3.63 -3.85
N ALA A 405 -13.01 2.38 -3.87
CA ALA A 405 -14.34 2.01 -3.37
C ALA A 405 -14.51 2.32 -1.88
N LEU A 406 -13.49 2.05 -1.05
CA LEU A 406 -13.51 2.43 0.37
C LEU A 406 -13.66 3.95 0.54
N VAL A 407 -12.91 4.74 -0.23
CA VAL A 407 -13.00 6.21 -0.18
C VAL A 407 -14.39 6.69 -0.55
N TYR A 408 -15.00 6.10 -1.59
CA TYR A 408 -16.38 6.41 -1.95
C TYR A 408 -17.35 6.13 -0.80
N ASP A 409 -17.28 4.94 -0.20
CA ASP A 409 -18.17 4.56 0.91
C ASP A 409 -17.99 5.51 2.11
N LEU A 410 -16.74 5.82 2.49
CA LEU A 410 -16.43 6.76 3.57
C LEU A 410 -16.89 8.18 3.25
N ALA A 411 -16.78 8.62 2.01
CA ALA A 411 -17.26 9.94 1.59
C ALA A 411 -18.79 10.04 1.71
N LEU A 412 -19.52 8.99 1.32
CA LEU A 412 -20.97 8.92 1.53
C LEU A 412 -21.35 9.01 3.01
N GLU A 413 -20.65 8.25 3.87
CA GLU A 413 -20.89 8.24 5.31
C GLU A 413 -20.59 9.61 5.96
N ALA A 414 -19.51 10.26 5.54
CA ALA A 414 -19.08 11.56 6.06
C ALA A 414 -19.84 12.75 5.44
N GLY A 415 -20.61 12.54 4.38
CA GLY A 415 -21.18 13.63 3.58
C GLY A 415 -20.12 14.49 2.89
N ALA A 416 -18.98 13.89 2.53
CA ALA A 416 -17.87 14.52 1.84
C ALA A 416 -17.96 14.34 0.32
N GLY A 417 -17.15 15.08 -0.42
CA GLY A 417 -17.16 15.10 -1.88
C GLY A 417 -18.21 16.05 -2.45
N THR A 418 -18.13 16.25 -3.76
CA THR A 418 -19.03 17.11 -4.52
C THR A 418 -19.76 16.31 -5.58
N TRP A 419 -21.09 16.34 -5.56
CA TRP A 419 -21.90 15.72 -6.61
C TRP A 419 -21.88 16.55 -7.89
N ILE A 420 -21.69 15.88 -9.02
CA ILE A 420 -21.62 16.49 -10.35
C ILE A 420 -22.55 15.73 -11.30
N GLU A 421 -23.45 16.44 -11.97
CA GLU A 421 -24.27 15.93 -13.07
C GLU A 421 -23.39 15.70 -14.31
N VAL A 422 -23.38 14.48 -14.85
CA VAL A 422 -22.52 14.07 -15.97
C VAL A 422 -23.28 13.44 -17.14
N PHE A 423 -24.57 13.08 -17.00
CA PHE A 423 -25.41 12.54 -18.07
C PHE A 423 -26.80 13.16 -18.09
#